data_AF-A0A9D6KI52-F1
#
_entry.id   AF-A0A9D6KI52-F1
#
_cell.length_a   1.000
_cell.length_b   1.000
_cell.length_c   1.000
_cell.angle_alpha   90.00
_cell.angle_beta   90.00
_cell.angle_gamma   90.00
#
_symmetry.space_group_name_H-M   'P 1'
#
loop_
_entity.id
_entity.type
_entity.pdbx_description
1 polymer ?
#
loop_
_entity_poly.entity_id
_entity_poly.type
_entity_poly.pdbx_seq_one_letter_code
_entity_poly.pdbx_strand_id
1 'polypeptide(L)'
;MTGLDALLVVAAIFALGTLYVVVPIAADVYRRFRGTRVITCPENQRAAAVQVDARHAAFTTVAGRADIKLARCSRWPERHDCGQECLRQIESAPEECLVHTMLAKFYAGKHCVLCGASFDGIESWGHHTALMAPGGLTLEWSQIASEQLPDLLQSHQPVCWNCHVAETFRRQHSDLVIDRPAQSAAH
;
A
#
# COMPACT_ATOMS: atom_id res chain seq x y z
N MET A 1 45.33 -21.07 23.63
CA MET A 1 44.47 -20.16 22.85
C MET A 1 45.36 -19.43 21.88
N THR A 2 45.35 -19.87 20.63
CA THR A 2 46.09 -19.20 19.55
C THR A 2 45.41 -17.87 19.22
N GLY A 3 46.14 -16.92 18.63
CA GLY A 3 45.54 -15.65 18.19
C GLY A 3 44.39 -15.83 17.18
N LEU A 4 44.37 -16.97 16.48
CA LEU A 4 43.30 -17.35 15.57
C LEU A 4 42.00 -17.70 16.31
N ASP A 5 42.08 -18.41 17.44
CA ASP A 5 40.90 -18.77 18.25
C ASP A 5 40.20 -17.50 18.78
N ALA A 6 40.99 -16.52 19.25
CA ALA A 6 40.45 -15.24 19.71
C ALA A 6 39.81 -14.44 18.56
N LEU A 7 40.42 -14.43 17.37
CA LEU A 7 39.85 -13.77 16.18
C LEU A 7 38.51 -14.39 15.76
N LEU A 8 38.42 -15.73 15.77
CA LEU A 8 37.20 -16.45 15.42
C LEU A 8 36.07 -16.18 16.40
N VAL A 9 36.36 -16.13 17.71
CA VAL A 9 35.37 -15.81 18.74
C VAL A 9 34.85 -14.38 18.56
N VAL A 10 35.74 -13.41 18.34
CA VAL A 10 35.35 -12.02 18.09
C VAL A 10 34.49 -11.91 16.84
N ALA A 11 34.90 -12.53 15.73
CA ALA A 11 34.13 -12.54 14.49
C ALA A 11 32.74 -13.18 14.67
N ALA A 12 32.65 -14.28 15.43
CA ALA A 12 31.38 -14.94 15.73
C ALA A 12 30.44 -14.04 16.55
N ILE A 13 30.96 -13.32 17.56
CA ILE A 13 30.16 -12.36 18.35
C ILE A 13 29.61 -11.24 17.46
N PHE A 14 30.44 -10.67 16.58
CA PHE A 14 29.98 -9.64 15.64
C PHE A 14 28.95 -10.18 14.64
N ALA A 15 29.15 -11.39 14.12
CA ALA A 15 28.20 -12.03 13.22
C ALA A 15 26.85 -12.28 13.88
N LEU A 16 26.85 -12.80 15.12
CA LEU A 16 25.64 -13.02 15.91
C LEU A 16 24.94 -11.69 16.25
N GLY A 17 25.69 -10.68 16.69
CA GLY A 17 25.13 -9.36 16.95
C GLY A 17 24.49 -8.73 15.71
N THR A 18 25.12 -8.87 14.55
CA THR A 18 24.57 -8.40 13.28
C THR A 18 23.29 -9.16 12.92
N LEU A 19 23.30 -10.49 13.01
CA LEU A 19 22.18 -11.34 12.61
C LEU A 19 20.96 -11.18 13.52
N TYR A 20 21.17 -11.07 14.84
CA TYR A 20 20.07 -11.07 15.81
C TYR A 20 19.63 -9.67 16.27
N VAL A 21 20.42 -8.62 16.00
CA VAL A 21 20.07 -7.25 16.41
C VAL A 21 19.93 -6.34 15.19
N VAL A 22 20.97 -6.25 14.35
CA VAL A 22 20.98 -5.29 13.23
C VAL A 22 19.97 -5.67 12.14
N VAL A 23 19.96 -6.94 11.72
CA VAL A 23 19.04 -7.42 10.68
C VAL A 23 17.56 -7.24 11.05
N PRO A 24 17.06 -7.65 12.24
CA PRO A 24 15.65 -7.46 12.57
C PRO A 24 15.25 -5.98 12.68
N ILE A 25 16.11 -5.11 13.22
CA ILE A 25 15.84 -3.66 13.29
C ILE A 25 15.74 -3.06 11.88
N ALA A 26 16.71 -3.36 11.02
CA ALA A 26 16.70 -2.87 9.63
C ALA A 26 15.48 -3.43 8.86
N ALA A 27 15.11 -4.69 9.09
CA ALA A 27 13.94 -5.30 8.48
C ALA A 27 12.63 -4.65 8.95
N ASP A 28 12.51 -4.31 10.24
CA ASP A 28 11.35 -3.61 10.78
C ASP A 28 11.21 -2.21 10.16
N VAL A 29 12.30 -1.44 10.11
CA VAL A 29 12.34 -0.11 9.45
C VAL A 29 11.96 -0.22 7.97
N TYR A 30 12.54 -1.20 7.27
CA TYR A 30 12.19 -1.44 5.87
C TYR A 30 10.71 -1.77 5.70
N ARG A 31 10.15 -2.63 6.55
CA ARG A 31 8.72 -2.98 6.54
C ARG A 31 7.83 -1.80 6.87
N ARG A 32 8.27 -0.93 7.78
CA ARG A 32 7.54 0.28 8.17
C ARG A 32 7.52 1.29 7.04
N PHE A 33 8.65 1.56 6.38
CA PHE A 33 8.75 2.61 5.36
C PHE A 33 8.48 2.15 3.94
N ARG A 34 8.42 0.84 3.65
CA ARG A 34 8.05 0.36 2.31
C ARG A 34 6.59 0.70 1.97
N GLY A 35 6.33 0.86 0.67
CA GLY A 35 4.99 1.09 0.13
C GLY A 35 4.71 2.54 -0.27
N THR A 36 3.64 2.71 -1.06
CA THR A 36 3.18 4.03 -1.52
C THR A 36 2.35 4.70 -0.44
N ARG A 37 2.61 5.99 -0.23
CA ARG A 37 1.88 6.86 0.70
C ARG A 37 1.21 8.00 -0.03
N VAL A 38 0.05 8.41 0.46
CA VAL A 38 -0.63 9.62 -0.01
C VAL A 38 -0.51 10.67 1.07
N ILE A 39 0.03 11.82 0.70
CA ILE A 39 0.29 12.95 1.60
C ILE A 39 -0.28 14.23 0.98
N THR A 40 -0.50 15.25 1.80
CA THR A 40 -0.86 16.58 1.31
C THR A 40 0.42 17.37 1.05
N CYS A 41 0.64 17.77 -0.20
CA CYS A 41 1.80 18.57 -0.57
C CYS A 41 1.71 19.95 0.09
N PRO A 42 2.68 20.35 0.94
CA PRO A 42 2.60 21.60 1.71
C PRO A 42 2.57 22.84 0.82
N GLU A 43 3.19 22.76 -0.36
CA GLU A 43 3.33 23.91 -1.26
C GLU A 43 2.01 24.34 -1.94
N ASN A 44 1.15 23.38 -2.28
CA ASN A 44 -0.03 23.62 -3.11
C ASN A 44 -1.30 22.94 -2.59
N GLN A 45 -1.19 22.26 -1.45
CA GLN A 45 -2.30 21.63 -0.73
C GLN A 45 -3.05 20.56 -1.54
N ARG A 46 -2.40 19.93 -2.52
CA ARG A 46 -2.97 18.80 -3.27
C ARG A 46 -2.42 17.46 -2.76
N ALA A 47 -3.23 16.41 -2.86
CA ALA A 47 -2.81 15.04 -2.61
C ALA A 47 -1.69 14.65 -3.58
N ALA A 48 -0.65 13.99 -3.05
CA ALA A 48 0.47 13.49 -3.83
C ALA A 48 0.85 12.08 -3.34
N ALA A 49 1.03 11.18 -4.29
CA ALA A 49 1.58 9.85 -4.03
C ALA A 49 3.11 9.95 -3.95
N VAL A 50 3.67 9.44 -2.86
CA VAL A 50 5.09 9.41 -2.59
C VAL A 50 5.55 8.03 -2.13
N GLN A 51 6.80 7.69 -2.46
CA GLN A 51 7.48 6.52 -1.94
C GLN A 51 8.75 6.96 -1.23
N VAL A 52 8.93 6.46 -0.01
CA VAL A 52 10.15 6.66 0.77
C VAL A 52 11.20 5.65 0.30
N ASP A 53 12.46 6.06 0.27
CA ASP A 53 13.58 5.13 0.13
C ASP A 53 13.76 4.31 1.42
N ALA A 54 12.94 3.25 1.52
CA ALA A 54 12.95 2.36 2.67
C ALA A 54 14.29 1.63 2.84
N ARG A 55 15.07 1.46 1.76
CA ARG A 55 16.40 0.84 1.83
C ARG A 55 17.38 1.80 2.48
N HIS A 56 17.43 3.04 2.01
CA HIS A 56 18.27 4.08 2.60
C HIS A 56 17.94 4.30 4.09
N ALA A 57 16.65 4.37 4.44
CA ALA A 57 16.22 4.49 5.83
C ALA A 57 16.67 3.29 6.70
N ALA A 58 16.54 2.06 6.19
CA ALA A 58 16.96 0.85 6.89
C ALA A 58 18.48 0.81 7.12
N PHE A 59 19.29 1.17 6.11
CA PHE A 59 20.74 1.19 6.25
C PHE A 59 21.23 2.29 7.20
N THR A 60 20.64 3.48 7.14
CA THR A 60 21.05 4.61 7.98
C THR A 60 20.64 4.44 9.44
N THR A 61 19.61 3.64 9.73
CA THR A 61 19.22 3.31 11.11
C THR A 61 20.35 2.64 11.89
N VAL A 62 21.17 1.82 11.21
CA VAL A 62 22.33 1.15 11.83
C VAL A 62 23.38 2.16 12.31
N ALA A 63 23.46 3.32 11.68
CA ALA A 63 24.36 4.42 12.05
C ALA A 63 23.78 5.39 13.10
N GLY A 64 22.56 5.14 13.60
CA GLY A 64 22.00 5.81 14.78
C GLY A 64 20.61 6.41 14.58
N ARG A 65 20.29 6.96 13.41
CA ARG A 65 18.94 7.45 13.08
C ARG A 65 18.60 7.15 11.64
N ALA A 66 17.35 6.73 11.41
CA ALA A 66 16.82 6.55 10.06
C ALA A 66 16.78 7.91 9.34
N ASP A 67 17.58 8.05 8.29
CA ASP A 67 17.47 9.17 7.35
C ASP A 67 16.40 8.81 6.32
N ILE A 68 15.29 9.54 6.35
CA ILE A 68 14.13 9.29 5.49
C ILE A 68 14.21 10.23 4.31
N LYS A 69 14.18 9.68 3.09
CA LYS A 69 14.20 10.43 1.83
C LYS A 69 13.14 9.94 0.88
N LEU A 70 12.66 10.82 0.01
CA LEU A 70 11.76 10.42 -1.07
C LEU A 70 12.54 9.72 -2.19
N ALA A 71 12.11 8.50 -2.55
CA ALA A 71 12.57 7.78 -3.73
C ALA A 71 11.76 8.17 -4.96
N ARG A 72 10.45 8.41 -4.80
CA ARG A 72 9.54 8.79 -5.89
C ARG A 72 8.47 9.75 -5.38
N CYS A 73 8.07 10.65 -6.26
CA CYS A 73 6.93 11.55 -6.08
C CYS A 73 6.17 11.61 -7.41
N SER A 74 4.85 11.43 -7.37
CA SER A 74 3.94 11.60 -8.52
C SER A 74 4.05 12.98 -9.20
N ARG A 75 4.66 13.95 -8.52
CA ARG A 75 4.82 15.34 -8.99
C ARG A 75 6.21 15.67 -9.54
N TRP A 76 7.14 14.71 -9.52
CA TRP A 76 8.40 14.85 -10.23
C TRP A 76 8.17 14.50 -11.71
N PRO A 77 8.60 15.34 -12.67
CA PRO A 77 9.86 16.09 -12.68
C PRO A 77 9.76 17.63 -12.60
N GLU A 78 8.57 18.20 -12.43
CA GLU A 78 8.35 19.66 -12.44
C GLU A 78 9.09 20.40 -11.29
N ARG A 79 9.56 19.67 -10.26
CA ARG A 79 10.17 20.20 -9.03
C ARG A 79 11.28 19.31 -8.48
N HIS A 80 12.37 19.17 -9.26
CA HIS A 80 13.55 18.37 -8.90
C HIS A 80 14.18 18.82 -7.55
N ASP A 81 14.13 20.13 -7.22
CA ASP A 81 14.60 20.69 -5.94
C ASP A 81 13.47 20.85 -4.91
N CYS A 82 12.59 19.84 -4.78
CA CYS A 82 11.60 19.83 -3.71
C CYS A 82 12.28 19.59 -2.36
N GLY A 83 12.13 20.49 -1.40
CA GLY A 83 12.72 20.41 -0.04
C GLY A 83 12.18 19.28 0.85
N GLN A 84 11.35 18.38 0.32
CA GLN A 84 10.82 17.18 0.99
C GLN A 84 10.15 17.44 2.36
N GLU A 85 9.67 18.65 2.62
CA GLU A 85 9.07 19.05 3.90
C GLU A 85 7.85 18.21 4.29
N CYS A 86 7.21 17.58 3.30
CA CYS A 86 6.11 16.66 3.48
C CYS A 86 6.49 15.36 4.21
N LEU A 87 7.79 15.02 4.28
CA LEU A 87 8.27 13.86 5.05
C LEU A 87 7.90 13.95 6.53
N ARG A 88 7.75 15.16 7.09
CA ARG A 88 7.27 15.36 8.47
C ARG A 88 5.90 14.71 8.73
N GLN A 89 5.02 14.67 7.73
CA GLN A 89 3.72 13.98 7.86
C GLN A 89 3.89 12.46 7.96
N ILE A 90 4.89 11.91 7.27
CA ILE A 90 5.22 10.48 7.30
C ILE A 90 5.91 10.12 8.62
N GLU A 91 6.75 11.00 9.16
CA GLU A 91 7.37 10.81 10.47
C GLU A 91 6.33 10.81 11.60
N SER A 92 5.34 11.70 11.54
CA SER A 92 4.28 11.77 12.56
C SER A 92 3.27 10.64 12.46
N ALA A 93 2.89 10.20 11.25
CA ALA A 93 1.83 9.21 11.04
C ALA A 93 2.16 8.23 9.88
N PRO A 94 3.19 7.39 10.01
CA PRO A 94 3.73 6.60 8.91
C PRO A 94 2.77 5.55 8.35
N GLU A 95 1.83 5.07 9.18
CA GLU A 95 0.85 4.05 8.82
C GLU A 95 -0.45 4.65 8.27
N GLU A 96 -0.84 5.85 8.71
CA GLU A 96 -2.09 6.49 8.29
C GLU A 96 -2.01 7.00 6.86
N CYS A 97 -0.82 7.44 6.43
CA CYS A 97 -0.58 7.86 5.05
C CYS A 97 -0.45 6.68 4.07
N LEU A 98 -0.36 5.43 4.54
CA LEU A 98 -0.25 4.27 3.66
C LEU A 98 -1.59 4.05 2.94
N VAL A 99 -1.51 3.90 1.61
CA VAL A 99 -2.67 3.54 0.78
C VAL A 99 -3.38 2.31 1.33
N HIS A 100 -2.62 1.29 1.73
CA HIS A 100 -3.19 0.06 2.26
C HIS A 100 -4.05 0.30 3.51
N THR A 101 -3.63 1.18 4.41
CA THR A 101 -4.40 1.55 5.60
C THR A 101 -5.66 2.32 5.23
N MET A 102 -5.59 3.24 4.26
CA MET A 102 -6.78 3.95 3.76
C MET A 102 -7.80 2.99 3.16
N LEU A 103 -7.35 2.02 2.34
CA LEU A 103 -8.20 0.99 1.77
C LEU A 103 -8.79 0.10 2.86
N ALA A 104 -7.99 -0.39 3.80
CA ALA A 104 -8.48 -1.22 4.91
C ALA A 104 -9.58 -0.49 5.69
N LYS A 105 -9.37 0.80 6.02
CA LYS A 105 -10.40 1.63 6.67
C LYS A 105 -11.64 1.83 5.80
N PHE A 106 -11.47 2.00 4.49
CA PHE A 106 -12.61 2.16 3.58
C PHE A 106 -13.47 0.88 3.48
N TYR A 107 -12.86 -0.30 3.39
CA TYR A 107 -13.60 -1.56 3.26
C TYR A 107 -14.14 -2.08 4.60
N ALA A 108 -13.59 -1.65 5.74
CA ALA A 108 -14.01 -2.09 7.07
C ALA A 108 -15.53 -1.91 7.29
N GLY A 109 -16.21 -3.01 7.66
CA GLY A 109 -17.66 -3.02 7.91
C GLY A 109 -18.54 -2.73 6.69
N LYS A 110 -17.96 -2.64 5.49
CA LYS A 110 -18.72 -2.51 4.24
C LYS A 110 -19.01 -3.88 3.62
N HIS A 111 -19.90 -3.88 2.62
CA HIS A 111 -20.28 -5.05 1.85
C HIS A 111 -20.11 -4.76 0.37
N CYS A 112 -19.82 -5.78 -0.43
CA CYS A 112 -19.72 -5.64 -1.88
C CYS A 112 -21.06 -5.16 -2.45
N VAL A 113 -21.06 -4.07 -3.22
CA VAL A 113 -22.29 -3.51 -3.81
C VAL A 113 -22.96 -4.44 -4.82
N LEU A 114 -22.21 -5.39 -5.38
CA LEU A 114 -22.70 -6.33 -6.40
C LEU A 114 -23.24 -7.63 -5.81
N CYS A 115 -22.49 -8.29 -4.91
CA CYS A 115 -22.88 -9.60 -4.35
C CYS A 115 -23.37 -9.54 -2.90
N GLY A 116 -23.26 -8.39 -2.22
CA GLY A 116 -23.65 -8.23 -0.82
C GLY A 116 -22.73 -8.91 0.20
N ALA A 117 -21.68 -9.62 -0.23
CA ALA A 117 -20.74 -10.28 0.68
C ALA A 117 -19.98 -9.26 1.55
N SER A 118 -19.80 -9.58 2.83
CA SER A 118 -18.97 -8.78 3.74
C SER A 118 -17.49 -8.88 3.38
N PHE A 119 -16.73 -7.83 3.67
CA PHE A 119 -15.27 -7.83 3.60
C PHE A 119 -14.61 -8.26 4.92
N ASP A 120 -15.39 -8.42 5.99
CA ASP A 120 -14.89 -8.84 7.31
C ASP A 120 -14.57 -10.35 7.33
N GLY A 121 -13.44 -10.72 7.95
CA GLY A 121 -13.07 -12.12 8.13
C GLY A 121 -12.45 -12.81 6.91
N ILE A 122 -12.08 -12.04 5.88
CA ILE A 122 -11.40 -12.58 4.70
C ILE A 122 -9.98 -12.02 4.66
N GLU A 123 -9.13 -12.56 5.52
CA GLU A 123 -7.68 -12.33 5.58
C GLU A 123 -6.95 -12.66 4.26
N SER A 124 -7.66 -13.23 3.28
CA SER A 124 -7.13 -13.77 2.02
C SER A 124 -7.37 -12.93 0.77
N TRP A 125 -8.02 -11.76 0.83
CA TRP A 125 -8.09 -10.85 -0.33
C TRP A 125 -6.78 -10.08 -0.47
N GLY A 126 -5.70 -10.79 -0.80
CA GLY A 126 -4.46 -10.19 -1.23
C GLY A 126 -4.75 -9.16 -2.32
N HIS A 127 -4.49 -7.89 -2.01
CA HIS A 127 -4.17 -6.79 -2.93
C HIS A 127 -5.12 -6.44 -4.09
N HIS A 128 -6.25 -7.13 -4.27
CA HIS A 128 -7.09 -7.01 -5.48
C HIS A 128 -8.55 -6.69 -5.17
N THR A 129 -8.81 -5.76 -4.25
CA THR A 129 -10.15 -5.18 -4.13
C THR A 129 -10.37 -4.13 -5.23
N ALA A 130 -11.63 -3.97 -5.64
CA ALA A 130 -12.01 -3.08 -6.73
C ALA A 130 -13.03 -2.04 -6.26
N LEU A 131 -13.07 -0.93 -6.98
CA LEU A 131 -13.99 0.17 -6.76
C LEU A 131 -14.95 0.25 -7.93
N MET A 132 -16.21 0.59 -7.66
CA MET A 132 -17.19 0.90 -8.68
C MET A 132 -17.39 2.40 -8.76
N ALA A 133 -17.12 2.97 -9.94
CA ALA A 133 -17.40 4.35 -10.25
C ALA A 133 -18.91 4.61 -10.28
N PRO A 134 -19.37 5.85 -10.06
CA PRO A 134 -20.79 6.22 -10.19
C PRO A 134 -21.41 5.83 -11.54
N GLY A 135 -20.61 5.75 -12.61
CA GLY A 135 -21.04 5.27 -13.93
C GLY A 135 -21.13 3.75 -14.07
N GLY A 136 -20.99 2.99 -12.99
CA GLY A 136 -21.09 1.52 -12.96
C GLY A 136 -19.82 0.77 -13.39
N LEU A 137 -18.80 1.46 -13.91
CA LEU A 137 -17.53 0.84 -14.28
C LEU A 137 -16.76 0.37 -13.03
N THR A 138 -16.33 -0.88 -13.02
CA THR A 138 -15.43 -1.40 -11.98
C THR A 138 -13.97 -1.20 -12.36
N LEU A 139 -13.18 -0.71 -11.41
CA LEU A 139 -11.76 -0.40 -11.55
C LEU A 139 -10.99 -1.14 -10.45
N GLU A 140 -9.91 -1.82 -10.84
CA GLU A 140 -8.97 -2.37 -9.86
C GLU A 140 -8.17 -1.23 -9.23
N TRP A 141 -7.85 -1.34 -7.94
CA TRP A 141 -6.99 -0.37 -7.26
C TRP A 141 -5.69 -0.08 -8.03
N SER A 142 -5.02 -1.10 -8.57
CA SER A 142 -3.76 -0.93 -9.32
C SER A 142 -3.88 -0.05 -10.56
N GLN A 143 -5.11 0.18 -11.06
CA GLN A 143 -5.40 1.03 -12.22
C GLN A 143 -5.63 2.50 -11.83
N ILE A 144 -5.64 2.80 -10.53
CA ILE A 144 -5.92 4.14 -9.99
C ILE A 144 -4.60 4.79 -9.56
N ALA A 145 -4.36 6.02 -10.02
CA ALA A 145 -3.24 6.82 -9.54
C ALA A 145 -3.38 7.08 -8.03
N SER A 146 -2.34 6.78 -7.25
CA SER A 146 -2.50 6.70 -5.80
C SER A 146 -2.89 8.04 -5.16
N GLU A 147 -2.47 9.16 -5.75
CA GLU A 147 -2.85 10.51 -5.36
C GLU A 147 -4.34 10.81 -5.49
N GLN A 148 -5.06 10.12 -6.39
CA GLN A 148 -6.49 10.30 -6.60
C GLN A 148 -7.33 9.47 -5.63
N LEU A 149 -6.72 8.50 -4.94
CA LEU A 149 -7.43 7.54 -4.12
C LEU A 149 -8.31 8.20 -3.04
N PRO A 150 -7.85 9.21 -2.26
CA PRO A 150 -8.69 9.82 -1.23
C PRO A 150 -10.00 10.40 -1.75
N ASP A 151 -9.99 10.96 -2.96
CA ASP A 151 -11.16 11.55 -3.59
C ASP A 151 -12.08 10.48 -4.19
N LEU A 152 -11.50 9.44 -4.82
CA LEU A 152 -12.27 8.34 -5.39
C LEU A 152 -12.98 7.51 -4.31
N LEU A 153 -12.35 7.29 -3.15
CA LEU A 153 -12.97 6.58 -2.03
C LEU A 153 -14.20 7.31 -1.46
N GLN A 154 -14.39 8.60 -1.72
CA GLN A 154 -15.60 9.32 -1.31
C GLN A 154 -16.78 9.08 -2.25
N SER A 155 -16.52 8.82 -3.54
CA SER A 155 -17.53 8.72 -4.59
C SER A 155 -17.80 7.29 -5.06
N HIS A 156 -16.85 6.37 -4.86
CA HIS A 156 -16.91 5.01 -5.37
C HIS A 156 -17.46 4.04 -4.33
N GLN A 157 -18.07 2.96 -4.81
CA GLN A 157 -18.59 1.88 -3.98
C GLN A 157 -17.62 0.69 -3.95
N PRO A 158 -17.57 -0.07 -2.85
CA PRO A 158 -16.67 -1.21 -2.72
C PRO A 158 -17.17 -2.42 -3.53
N VAL A 159 -16.26 -3.06 -4.25
CA VAL A 159 -16.49 -4.28 -5.05
C VAL A 159 -15.44 -5.34 -4.71
N CYS A 160 -15.87 -6.59 -4.54
CA CYS A 160 -14.95 -7.71 -4.35
C CYS A 160 -14.29 -8.13 -5.67
N TRP A 161 -13.11 -8.73 -5.58
CA TRP A 161 -12.33 -9.17 -6.75
C TRP A 161 -13.15 -10.00 -7.74
N ASN A 162 -13.89 -10.99 -7.24
CA ASN A 162 -14.69 -11.88 -8.07
C ASN A 162 -15.75 -11.12 -8.88
N CYS A 163 -16.41 -10.14 -8.25
CA CYS A 163 -17.39 -9.31 -8.95
C CYS A 163 -16.72 -8.37 -9.95
N HIS A 164 -15.54 -7.83 -9.65
CA HIS A 164 -14.78 -7.02 -10.61
C HIS A 164 -14.36 -7.82 -11.84
N VAL A 165 -13.84 -9.04 -11.64
CA VAL A 165 -13.47 -9.93 -12.74
C VAL A 165 -14.70 -10.30 -13.57
N ALA A 166 -15.82 -10.62 -12.92
CA ALA A 166 -17.07 -10.93 -13.61
C ALA A 166 -17.59 -9.75 -14.45
N GLU A 167 -17.60 -8.54 -13.90
CA GLU A 167 -18.03 -7.33 -14.62
C GLU A 167 -17.05 -6.95 -15.75
N THR A 168 -15.76 -7.13 -15.53
CA THR A 168 -14.75 -6.89 -16.56
C THR A 168 -14.91 -7.87 -17.73
N PHE A 169 -15.13 -9.16 -17.42
CA PHE A 169 -15.42 -10.17 -18.42
C PHE A 169 -16.72 -9.86 -19.17
N ARG A 170 -17.79 -9.52 -18.46
CA ARG A 170 -19.07 -9.13 -19.09
C ARG A 170 -18.93 -7.98 -20.08
N ARG A 171 -18.13 -6.97 -19.73
CA ARG A 171 -17.88 -5.80 -20.58
C ARG A 171 -17.01 -6.14 -21.79
N GLN A 172 -15.96 -6.94 -21.60
CA GLN A 172 -14.97 -7.22 -22.64
C GLN A 172 -15.37 -8.35 -23.60
N HIS A 173 -16.21 -9.27 -23.13
CA HIS A 173 -16.63 -10.48 -23.85
C HIS A 173 -18.14 -10.67 -23.73
N SER A 174 -18.91 -9.61 -24.01
CA SER A 174 -20.37 -9.62 -23.86
C SER A 174 -21.06 -10.69 -24.71
N ASP A 175 -20.44 -11.09 -25.82
CA ASP A 175 -20.90 -12.16 -26.72
C ASP A 175 -20.79 -13.57 -26.12
N LEU A 176 -19.95 -13.75 -25.09
CA LEU A 176 -19.75 -15.02 -24.40
C LEU A 176 -20.58 -15.13 -23.11
N VAL A 177 -21.32 -14.09 -22.76
CA VAL A 177 -22.12 -14.01 -21.52
C VAL A 177 -23.53 -14.52 -21.80
N ILE A 178 -23.98 -15.46 -20.96
CA ILE A 178 -25.36 -15.92 -20.96
C ILE A 178 -26.00 -15.48 -19.65
N ASP A 179 -26.90 -14.50 -19.72
CA ASP A 179 -27.67 -14.07 -18.56
C ASP A 179 -28.77 -15.09 -18.27
N ARG A 180 -28.72 -15.64 -17.05
CA ARG A 180 -29.84 -16.42 -16.54
C ARG A 180 -30.90 -15.43 -16.03
N PRO A 181 -32.18 -15.56 -16.43
CA PRO A 181 -33.23 -14.74 -15.84
C PRO A 181 -33.24 -14.94 -14.32
N ALA A 182 -33.45 -13.86 -13.58
CA ALA A 182 -33.59 -13.94 -12.13
C ALA A 182 -34.65 -14.99 -11.82
N GLN A 183 -34.30 -15.97 -10.98
CA GLN A 183 -35.32 -16.85 -10.41
C GLN A 183 -36.16 -15.95 -9.51
N SER A 184 -37.33 -15.55 -10.00
CA SER A 184 -38.37 -14.97 -9.15
C SER A 184 -38.51 -15.90 -7.96
N ALA A 185 -38.20 -15.41 -6.75
CA ALA A 185 -38.39 -16.16 -5.54
C ALA A 185 -39.88 -16.54 -5.47
N ALA A 186 -40.19 -17.77 -5.84
CA ALA A 186 -41.42 -18.41 -5.44
C ALA A 186 -41.25 -18.70 -3.96
N HIS A 187 -41.82 -17.84 -3.11
CA HIS A 187 -42.65 -18.12 -1.94
C HIS A 187 -42.75 -16.91 -1.02
#